data_AF-A0A5B0NAM1-F1
#
_entry.id   AF-A0A5B0NAM1-F1
#
_cell.length_a   1.000
_cell.length_b   1.000
_cell.length_c   1.000
_cell.angle_alpha   90.00
_cell.angle_beta   90.00
_cell.angle_gamma   90.00
#
_symmetry.space_group_name_H-M   'P 1'
#
loop_
_entity.id
_entity.type
_entity.pdbx_description
1 polymer ?
#
loop_
_entity_poly.entity_id
_entity_poly.type
_entity_poly.pdbx_seq_one_letter_code
_entity_poly.pdbx_strand_id
1 'polypeptide(L)'
;MASLESLFSNPTATAPGGFGASVGLDFFETQLVDSQARTSVEDVNDDLKIEVELYKNALEAAQQAVRKFETSGKPFFRPSDYFAEMIKSDAHMETIRLRLVEEAEGLKASEEAKKKRELKKFGKAIQVENKLQREKETKRIKEGVKELRKNRKDVTKLDGQGEQEFEIAIEETLSGNPRKRAGGPSGSGKESEGRKKSRTGRERQFGRPKPKGVTGRRWKENTKSSAGSFEGMGGKGDGRISSGTGRNRGRGRGAGGSSKRGSHRSKRS
;
A
#
# COMPACT_ATOMS: atom_id res chain seq x y z
N MET A 1 -39.10 59.90 35.22
CA MET A 1 -38.84 60.12 33.78
C MET A 1 -37.37 59.82 33.55
N ALA A 2 -37.05 58.63 33.04
CA ALA A 2 -35.67 58.26 32.72
C ALA A 2 -35.29 58.93 31.39
N SER A 3 -34.24 59.75 31.39
CA SER A 3 -33.76 60.46 30.20
C SER A 3 -33.27 59.46 29.14
N LEU A 4 -33.64 59.70 27.88
CA LEU A 4 -33.22 58.95 26.69
C LEU A 4 -31.70 58.93 26.48
N GLU A 5 -30.94 59.74 27.22
CA GLU A 5 -29.49 59.82 27.15
C GLU A 5 -28.78 58.65 27.86
N SER A 6 -29.46 57.92 28.76
CA SER A 6 -28.83 56.80 29.48
C SER A 6 -28.83 55.47 28.71
N LEU A 7 -29.43 55.41 27.52
CA LEU A 7 -29.50 54.21 26.68
C LEU A 7 -28.35 54.10 25.66
N PHE A 8 -27.54 55.15 25.50
CA PHE A 8 -26.45 55.19 24.51
C PHE A 8 -25.04 55.32 25.13
N SER A 9 -24.91 55.20 26.45
CA SER A 9 -23.61 55.18 27.12
C SER A 9 -23.06 53.75 27.19
N ASN A 10 -22.34 53.33 26.14
CA ASN A 10 -21.46 52.16 26.19
C ASN A 10 -20.00 52.66 26.25
N PRO A 11 -19.29 52.50 27.38
CA PRO A 11 -17.93 53.00 27.54
C PRO A 11 -16.89 51.97 27.09
N THR A 12 -16.91 51.54 25.82
CA THR A 12 -15.78 50.86 25.18
C THR A 12 -15.88 50.98 23.66
N ALA A 13 -15.41 52.08 23.08
CA ALA A 13 -15.17 52.17 21.64
C ALA A 13 -13.79 52.79 21.41
N THR A 14 -12.80 51.92 21.27
CA THR A 14 -11.46 52.25 20.83
C THR A 14 -11.45 52.36 19.29
N ALA A 15 -10.87 53.46 18.81
CA ALA A 15 -10.39 53.74 17.44
C ALA A 15 -11.42 54.09 16.32
N PRO A 16 -11.08 55.06 15.44
CA PRO A 16 -11.94 55.56 14.38
C PRO A 16 -11.97 54.64 13.15
N GLY A 17 -13.17 54.23 12.75
CA GLY A 17 -13.61 53.98 11.37
C GLY A 17 -12.64 53.28 10.42
N GLY A 18 -12.30 52.03 10.70
CA GLY A 18 -11.77 51.11 9.68
C GLY A 18 -12.89 50.55 8.79
N PHE A 19 -12.54 50.14 7.56
CA PHE A 19 -13.47 49.48 6.63
C PHE A 19 -14.06 48.22 7.30
N GLY A 20 -15.38 48.19 7.54
CA GLY A 20 -16.04 47.10 8.28
C GLY A 20 -16.49 47.45 9.70
N ALA A 21 -16.38 48.70 10.15
CA ALA A 21 -16.92 49.14 11.45
C ALA A 21 -18.40 48.76 11.58
N SER A 22 -18.71 47.83 12.50
CA SER A 22 -20.06 47.43 12.86
C SER A 22 -20.72 48.55 13.66
N VAL A 23 -21.20 49.57 12.95
CA VAL A 23 -21.95 50.67 13.57
C VAL A 23 -23.30 50.12 14.05
N GLY A 24 -23.33 49.63 15.29
CA GLY A 24 -24.54 49.21 16.00
C GLY A 24 -25.15 47.86 15.62
N LEU A 25 -24.53 47.09 14.72
CA LEU A 25 -25.01 45.76 14.30
C LEU A 25 -24.40 44.64 15.16
N ASP A 26 -25.19 43.60 15.42
CA ASP A 26 -24.75 42.45 16.20
C ASP A 26 -23.83 41.52 15.36
N PHE A 27 -23.05 40.69 16.05
CA PHE A 27 -22.19 39.70 15.41
C PHE A 27 -22.99 38.76 14.49
N PHE A 28 -24.24 38.41 14.82
CA PHE A 28 -25.01 37.48 13.99
C PHE A 28 -25.49 38.07 12.66
N GLU A 29 -25.52 39.39 12.54
CA GLU A 29 -25.89 40.10 11.31
C GLU A 29 -24.68 40.31 10.40
N THR A 30 -23.51 40.51 10.99
CA THR A 30 -22.26 40.80 10.27
C THR A 30 -21.41 39.55 10.02
N GLN A 31 -21.43 38.59 10.96
CA GLN A 31 -20.60 37.38 11.03
C GLN A 31 -19.11 37.64 10.80
N LEU A 32 -18.69 38.86 11.13
CA LEU A 32 -17.35 39.36 10.91
C LEU A 32 -16.52 39.13 12.18
N VAL A 33 -15.30 38.60 11.99
CA VAL A 33 -14.31 38.44 13.04
C VAL A 33 -13.02 39.09 12.57
N ASP A 34 -12.60 40.13 13.26
CA ASP A 34 -11.35 40.82 12.96
C ASP A 34 -10.18 40.15 13.68
N SER A 35 -9.08 39.96 12.95
CA SER A 35 -7.83 39.51 13.54
C SER A 35 -7.24 40.60 14.44
N GLN A 36 -6.90 40.26 15.68
CA GLN A 36 -6.34 41.23 16.63
C GLN A 36 -4.92 41.67 16.27
N ALA A 37 -4.14 40.77 15.66
CA ALA A 37 -2.78 41.03 15.23
C ALA A 37 -2.69 41.08 13.71
N ARG A 38 -1.79 41.93 13.20
CA ARG A 38 -1.45 41.96 11.78
C ARG A 38 -0.68 40.69 11.42
N THR A 39 -1.20 39.91 10.49
CA THR A 39 -0.46 38.79 9.89
C THR A 39 0.77 39.31 9.15
N SER A 40 1.94 38.79 9.52
CA SER A 40 3.22 39.10 8.89
C SER A 40 3.91 37.81 8.45
N VAL A 41 4.46 37.82 7.25
CA VAL A 41 5.25 36.71 6.70
C VAL A 41 6.67 37.21 6.45
N GLU A 42 7.68 36.40 6.79
CA GLU A 42 9.10 36.77 6.65
C GLU A 42 9.52 36.94 5.19
N ASP A 43 9.05 36.05 4.30
CA ASP A 43 9.35 36.06 2.87
C ASP A 43 8.05 36.07 2.08
N VAL A 44 7.89 37.07 1.21
CA VAL A 44 6.68 37.28 0.40
C VAL A 44 6.63 36.35 -0.81
N ASN A 45 7.76 35.71 -1.18
CA ASN A 45 7.79 34.77 -2.31
C ASN A 45 7.60 33.30 -1.90
N ASP A 46 7.53 33.02 -0.59
CA ASP A 46 7.32 31.68 -0.07
C ASP A 46 5.82 31.43 0.16
N ASP A 47 5.15 30.94 -0.89
CA ASP A 47 3.72 30.63 -0.86
C ASP A 47 3.37 29.65 0.27
N LEU A 48 4.24 28.69 0.61
CA LEU A 48 3.94 27.71 1.65
C LEU A 48 3.82 28.38 3.02
N LYS A 49 4.68 29.36 3.31
CA LYS A 49 4.60 30.14 4.55
C LYS A 49 3.38 31.04 4.57
N ILE A 50 3.05 31.66 3.44
CA ILE A 50 1.84 32.48 3.31
C ILE A 50 0.60 31.65 3.57
N GLU A 51 0.46 30.48 2.95
CA GLU A 51 -0.67 29.56 3.14
C GLU A 51 -0.80 29.12 4.60
N VAL A 52 0.31 28.87 5.30
CA VAL A 52 0.29 28.51 6.72
C VAL A 52 -0.23 29.65 7.59
N GLU A 53 0.20 30.89 7.35
CA GLU A 53 -0.29 32.05 8.12
C GLU A 53 -1.75 32.39 7.80
N LEU A 54 -2.17 32.27 6.53
CA LEU A 54 -3.57 32.39 6.13
C LEU A 54 -4.45 31.34 6.80
N TYR A 55 -3.98 30.09 6.84
CA TYR A 55 -4.66 29.00 7.52
C TYR A 55 -4.82 29.27 9.02
N LYS A 56 -3.77 29.73 9.71
CA LYS A 56 -3.83 30.06 11.14
C LYS A 56 -4.85 31.17 11.42
N ASN A 57 -4.84 32.23 10.62
CA ASN A 57 -5.77 33.35 10.78
C ASN A 57 -7.23 32.90 10.58
N ALA A 58 -7.49 32.12 9.51
CA ALA A 58 -8.83 31.57 9.26
C ALA A 58 -9.28 30.61 10.38
N LEU A 59 -8.38 29.80 10.92
CA LEU A 59 -8.66 28.87 12.01
C LEU A 59 -9.00 29.61 13.32
N GLU A 60 -8.24 30.66 13.66
CA GLU A 60 -8.52 31.48 14.83
C GLU A 60 -9.88 32.17 14.70
N ALA A 61 -10.16 32.78 13.55
CA ALA A 61 -11.44 33.44 13.29
C ALA A 61 -12.62 32.46 13.40
N ALA A 62 -12.48 31.24 12.83
CA ALA A 62 -13.49 30.20 12.93
C ALA A 62 -13.73 29.76 14.40
N GLN A 63 -12.67 29.60 15.19
CA GLN A 63 -12.79 29.25 16.61
C GLN A 63 -13.49 30.34 17.42
N GLN A 64 -13.18 31.62 17.15
CA GLN A 64 -13.86 32.74 17.80
C GLN A 64 -15.34 32.79 17.43
N ALA A 65 -15.68 32.55 16.16
CA ALA A 65 -17.07 32.47 15.71
C ALA A 65 -17.81 31.32 16.42
N VAL A 66 -17.24 30.11 16.45
CA VAL A 66 -17.83 28.94 17.15
C VAL A 66 -18.16 29.27 18.59
N ARG A 67 -17.22 29.89 19.33
CA ARG A 67 -17.45 30.30 20.72
C ARG A 67 -18.62 31.28 20.86
N LYS A 68 -18.75 32.26 19.96
CA LYS A 68 -19.88 33.22 19.97
C LYS A 68 -21.23 32.53 19.70
N PHE A 69 -21.25 31.52 18.82
CA PHE A 69 -22.46 30.72 18.57
C PHE A 69 -22.82 29.85 19.78
N GLU A 70 -21.83 29.21 20.41
CA GLU A 70 -22.03 28.40 21.62
C GLU A 70 -22.52 29.22 22.81
N THR A 71 -21.94 30.40 23.08
CA THR A 71 -22.39 31.29 24.17
C THR A 71 -23.82 31.79 23.97
N SER A 72 -24.24 31.92 22.72
CA SER A 72 -25.60 32.36 22.35
C SER A 72 -26.58 31.20 22.21
N GLY A 73 -26.14 29.96 22.41
CA GLY A 73 -26.97 28.75 22.30
C GLY A 73 -27.47 28.47 20.87
N LYS A 74 -26.79 28.98 19.83
CA LYS A 74 -27.19 28.80 18.43
C LYS A 74 -26.44 27.62 17.79
N PRO A 75 -27.09 26.80 16.95
CA PRO A 75 -26.43 25.70 16.27
C PRO A 75 -25.43 26.23 15.23
N PHE A 76 -24.22 25.66 15.21
CA PHE A 76 -23.16 26.03 14.26
C PHE A 76 -22.81 24.88 13.31
N PHE A 77 -22.70 23.65 13.84
CA PHE A 77 -22.28 22.50 13.04
C PHE A 77 -23.42 21.96 12.19
N ARG A 78 -23.11 21.61 10.94
CA ARG A 78 -24.03 20.92 10.05
C ARG A 78 -24.37 19.52 10.61
N PRO A 79 -25.65 19.21 10.87
CA PRO A 79 -26.06 17.86 11.23
C PRO A 79 -25.77 16.86 10.11
N SER A 80 -25.40 15.63 10.46
CA SER A 80 -25.10 14.57 9.48
C SER A 80 -26.31 14.15 8.64
N ASP A 81 -27.52 14.35 9.15
CA ASP A 81 -28.79 13.96 8.52
C ASP A 81 -29.46 15.08 7.71
N TYR A 82 -28.79 16.24 7.59
CA TYR A 82 -29.29 17.35 6.80
C TYR A 82 -28.72 17.33 5.38
N PHE A 83 -29.49 16.77 4.45
CA PHE A 83 -29.16 16.66 3.02
C PHE A 83 -29.68 17.86 2.23
N ALA A 84 -28.88 18.93 2.19
CA ALA A 84 -29.06 20.06 1.28
C ALA A 84 -28.00 20.03 0.17
N GLU A 85 -28.25 20.77 -0.91
CA GLU A 85 -27.29 20.92 -2.01
C GLU A 85 -25.97 21.52 -1.49
N MET A 86 -24.86 20.85 -1.80
CA MET A 86 -23.52 21.28 -1.44
C MET A 86 -22.84 21.94 -2.64
N ILE A 87 -21.88 22.84 -2.38
CA ILE A 87 -21.11 23.56 -3.42
C ILE A 87 -20.48 22.60 -4.44
N LYS A 88 -20.08 21.40 -4.00
CA LYS A 88 -19.53 20.34 -4.85
C LYS A 88 -20.45 19.12 -4.81
N SER A 89 -20.67 18.51 -5.98
CA SER A 89 -21.47 17.29 -6.09
C SER A 89 -20.77 16.07 -5.51
N ASP A 90 -21.54 15.08 -5.06
CA ASP A 90 -21.01 13.84 -4.51
C ASP A 90 -20.17 13.06 -5.52
N ALA A 91 -20.57 13.07 -6.80
CA ALA A 91 -19.79 12.47 -7.88
C ALA A 91 -18.40 13.10 -8.01
N HIS A 92 -18.29 14.43 -7.87
CA HIS A 92 -16.99 15.09 -7.86
C HIS A 92 -16.17 14.72 -6.62
N MET A 93 -16.79 14.67 -5.45
CA MET A 93 -16.10 14.26 -4.21
C MET A 93 -15.64 12.80 -4.25
N GLU A 94 -16.38 11.91 -4.91
CA GLU A 94 -15.97 10.53 -5.14
C GLU A 94 -14.70 10.46 -5.98
N THR A 95 -14.59 11.25 -7.06
CA THR A 95 -13.36 11.31 -7.86
C THR A 95 -12.15 11.79 -7.05
N ILE A 96 -12.34 12.75 -6.16
CA ILE A 96 -11.26 13.24 -5.27
C ILE A 96 -10.84 12.13 -4.30
N ARG A 97 -11.81 11.45 -3.67
CA ARG A 97 -11.52 10.34 -2.74
C ARG A 97 -10.75 9.22 -3.43
N LEU A 98 -11.15 8.84 -4.65
CA LEU A 98 -10.45 7.82 -5.43
C LEU A 98 -8.99 8.21 -5.68
N ARG A 99 -8.72 9.45 -6.09
CA ARG A 99 -7.34 9.95 -6.29
C ARG A 99 -6.50 9.90 -5.01
N LEU A 100 -7.07 10.30 -3.87
CA LEU A 100 -6.35 10.24 -2.58
C LEU A 100 -6.00 8.80 -2.18
N VAL A 101 -6.91 7.85 -2.44
CA VAL A 101 -6.65 6.42 -2.20
C VAL A 101 -5.55 5.92 -3.15
N GLU A 102 -5.63 6.22 -4.44
CA GLU A 102 -4.62 5.85 -5.44
C GLU A 102 -3.23 6.40 -5.09
N GLU A 103 -3.13 7.65 -4.63
CA GLU A 103 -1.87 8.26 -4.19
C GLU A 103 -1.31 7.55 -2.96
N ALA A 104 -2.16 7.27 -1.96
CA ALA A 104 -1.75 6.57 -0.75
C ALA A 104 -1.29 5.12 -1.05
N GLU A 105 -1.99 4.43 -1.95
CA GLU A 105 -1.60 3.10 -2.43
C GLU A 105 -0.31 3.13 -3.25
N GLY A 106 -0.13 4.14 -4.10
CA GLY A 106 1.09 4.37 -4.87
C GLY A 106 2.31 4.56 -3.97
N LEU A 107 2.19 5.35 -2.91
CA LEU A 107 3.24 5.55 -1.91
C LEU A 107 3.59 4.23 -1.21
N LYS A 108 2.59 3.52 -0.68
CA LYS A 108 2.78 2.20 -0.03
C LYS A 108 3.43 1.19 -0.96
N ALA A 109 2.98 1.10 -2.20
CA ALA A 109 3.55 0.20 -3.20
C ALA A 109 5.02 0.54 -3.49
N SER A 110 5.36 1.83 -3.55
CA SER A 110 6.74 2.29 -3.75
C SER A 110 7.66 1.92 -2.58
N GLU A 111 7.18 2.06 -1.35
CA GLU A 111 7.92 1.70 -0.13
C GLU A 111 8.11 0.18 -0.04
N GLU A 112 7.07 -0.59 -0.32
CA GLU A 112 7.17 -2.04 -0.39
C GLU A 112 8.14 -2.50 -1.50
N ALA A 113 8.14 -1.83 -2.65
CA ALA A 113 9.07 -2.13 -3.73
C ALA A 113 10.53 -1.86 -3.30
N LYS A 114 10.79 -0.77 -2.57
CA LYS A 114 12.12 -0.48 -1.98
C LYS A 114 12.53 -1.57 -0.99
N LYS A 115 11.65 -1.93 -0.04
CA LYS A 115 11.87 -3.03 0.93
C LYS A 115 12.14 -4.36 0.22
N LYS A 116 11.33 -4.72 -0.80
CA LYS A 116 11.53 -5.94 -1.61
C LYS A 116 12.86 -5.93 -2.36
N ARG A 117 13.34 -4.77 -2.83
CA ARG A 117 14.66 -4.63 -3.48
C ARG A 117 15.80 -4.83 -2.48
N GLU A 118 15.70 -4.26 -1.28
CA GLU A 118 16.68 -4.42 -0.21
C GLU A 118 16.77 -5.87 0.28
N LEU A 119 15.62 -6.52 0.50
CA LEU A 119 15.56 -7.94 0.86
C LEU A 119 16.18 -8.83 -0.21
N LYS A 120 16.01 -8.50 -1.50
CA LYS A 120 16.66 -9.23 -2.60
C LYS A 120 18.17 -9.00 -2.64
N LYS A 121 18.63 -7.78 -2.38
CA LYS A 121 20.06 -7.44 -2.34
C LYS A 121 20.78 -8.15 -1.19
N PHE A 122 20.23 -8.07 0.02
CA PHE A 122 20.87 -8.58 1.23
C PHE A 122 20.41 -10.00 1.61
N GLY A 123 19.44 -10.58 0.91
CA GLY A 123 18.86 -11.88 1.28
C GLY A 123 19.87 -13.02 1.39
N LYS A 124 20.90 -13.05 0.54
CA LYS A 124 21.99 -14.05 0.65
C LYS A 124 22.89 -13.78 1.86
N ALA A 125 23.25 -12.53 2.11
CA ALA A 125 24.07 -12.14 3.26
C ALA A 125 23.36 -12.48 4.57
N ILE A 126 22.08 -12.12 4.68
CA ILE A 126 21.22 -12.44 5.84
C ILE A 126 21.12 -13.96 6.04
N GLN A 127 20.98 -14.75 4.97
CA GLN A 127 20.95 -16.21 5.09
C GLN A 127 22.24 -16.80 5.64
N VAL A 128 23.40 -16.30 5.19
CA VAL A 128 24.71 -16.76 5.66
C VAL A 128 24.93 -16.34 7.12
N GLU A 129 24.63 -15.08 7.44
CA GLU A 129 24.74 -14.56 8.80
C GLU A 129 23.84 -15.31 9.78
N ASN A 130 22.57 -15.55 9.42
CA ASN A 130 21.64 -16.30 10.26
C ASN A 130 22.10 -17.74 10.51
N LYS A 131 22.70 -18.41 9.52
CA LYS A 131 23.29 -19.75 9.72
C LYS A 131 24.47 -19.69 10.69
N LEU A 132 25.36 -18.71 10.50
CA LEU A 132 26.53 -18.53 11.35
C LEU A 132 26.14 -18.15 12.79
N GLN A 133 25.12 -17.33 12.99
CA GLN A 133 24.55 -17.00 14.30
C GLN A 133 23.97 -18.26 14.96
N ARG A 134 23.16 -19.06 14.26
CA ARG A 134 22.63 -20.34 14.78
C ARG A 134 23.73 -21.33 15.14
N GLU A 135 24.79 -21.42 14.32
CA GLU A 135 25.95 -22.26 14.62
C GLU A 135 26.70 -21.77 15.87
N LYS A 136 26.86 -20.45 16.04
CA LYS A 136 27.47 -19.87 17.25
C LYS A 136 26.61 -20.12 18.49
N GLU A 137 25.29 -19.93 18.39
CA GLU A 137 24.35 -20.19 19.48
C GLU A 137 24.34 -21.66 19.88
N THR A 138 24.29 -22.58 18.91
CA THR A 138 24.35 -24.02 19.20
C THR A 138 25.70 -24.44 19.79
N LYS A 139 26.82 -23.82 19.38
CA LYS A 139 28.13 -24.04 20.02
C LYS A 139 28.13 -23.54 21.47
N ARG A 140 27.65 -22.33 21.74
CA ARG A 140 27.51 -21.77 23.10
C ARG A 140 26.65 -22.65 24.00
N ILE A 141 25.51 -23.12 23.49
CA ILE A 141 24.63 -24.04 24.24
C ILE A 141 25.34 -25.38 24.49
N LYS A 142 26.04 -25.94 23.50
CA LYS A 142 26.80 -27.19 23.67
C LYS A 142 27.94 -27.04 24.68
N GLU A 143 28.64 -25.91 24.70
CA GLU A 143 29.69 -25.60 25.66
C GLU A 143 29.11 -25.45 27.07
N GLY A 144 28.03 -24.67 27.23
CA GLY A 144 27.32 -24.55 28.51
C GLY A 144 26.80 -25.89 29.04
N VAL A 145 26.25 -26.76 28.17
CA VAL A 145 25.85 -28.13 28.56
C VAL A 145 27.05 -28.98 28.96
N LYS A 146 28.19 -28.86 28.27
CA LYS A 146 29.42 -29.59 28.65
C LYS A 146 29.97 -29.10 29.99
N GLU A 147 29.94 -27.81 30.26
CA GLU A 147 30.34 -27.23 31.55
C GLU A 147 29.39 -27.67 32.67
N LEU A 148 28.07 -27.63 32.45
CA LEU A 148 27.08 -28.18 33.38
C LEU A 148 27.28 -29.69 33.63
N ARG A 149 27.60 -30.48 32.59
CA ARG A 149 27.94 -31.91 32.74
C ARG A 149 29.23 -32.10 33.54
N LYS A 150 30.27 -31.28 33.33
CA LYS A 150 31.51 -31.33 34.10
C LYS A 150 31.28 -30.95 35.55
N ASN A 151 30.63 -29.82 35.82
CA ASN A 151 30.29 -29.37 37.18
C ASN A 151 29.40 -30.39 37.89
N ARG A 152 28.45 -31.03 37.19
CA ARG A 152 27.67 -32.14 37.74
C ARG A 152 28.55 -33.34 38.07
N LYS A 153 29.46 -33.75 37.18
CA LYS A 153 30.41 -34.84 37.44
C LYS A 153 31.33 -34.55 38.62
N ASP A 154 31.76 -33.29 38.78
CA ASP A 154 32.65 -32.89 39.88
C ASP A 154 31.90 -32.84 41.23
N VAL A 155 30.61 -32.47 41.23
CA VAL A 155 29.73 -32.57 42.41
C VAL A 155 29.39 -34.04 42.72
N THR A 156 29.11 -34.88 41.73
CA THR A 156 28.78 -36.31 41.95
C THR A 156 30.00 -37.19 42.23
N LYS A 157 31.23 -36.73 41.98
CA LYS A 157 32.44 -37.43 42.46
C LYS A 157 32.67 -37.29 43.96
N LEU A 158 32.06 -36.28 44.59
CA LEU A 158 32.03 -36.15 46.05
C LEU A 158 30.97 -37.08 46.67
N ASP A 159 29.88 -37.35 45.95
CA ASP A 159 28.80 -38.27 46.34
C ASP A 159 28.88 -39.59 45.54
N GLY A 160 29.77 -40.50 45.93
CA GLY A 160 30.10 -41.73 45.17
C GLY A 160 28.98 -42.76 44.97
N GLN A 161 27.96 -42.46 44.15
CA GLN A 161 26.92 -43.42 43.74
C GLN A 161 26.48 -43.24 42.26
N GLY A 162 26.71 -44.28 41.45
CA GLY A 162 25.84 -44.67 40.32
C GLY A 162 26.06 -44.01 38.94
N GLU A 163 27.20 -44.26 38.28
CA GLU A 163 27.53 -43.62 36.98
C GLU A 163 26.86 -44.25 35.73
N GLN A 164 26.39 -45.49 35.74
CA GLN A 164 26.12 -46.21 34.47
C GLN A 164 24.67 -46.14 33.95
N GLU A 165 23.69 -45.87 34.81
CA GLU A 165 22.27 -45.99 34.42
C GLU A 165 21.71 -44.73 33.74
N PHE A 166 22.25 -43.55 34.06
CA PHE A 166 21.75 -42.27 33.53
C PHE A 166 22.45 -41.79 32.24
N GLU A 167 23.71 -42.19 31.98
CA GLU A 167 24.38 -41.84 30.72
C GLU A 167 23.74 -42.58 29.52
N ILE A 168 23.33 -43.83 29.71
CA ILE A 168 22.66 -44.66 28.69
C ILE A 168 21.29 -44.08 28.32
N ALA A 169 20.50 -43.63 29.30
CA ALA A 169 19.17 -43.07 29.06
C ALA A 169 19.17 -41.76 28.24
N ILE A 170 20.22 -40.95 28.35
CA ILE A 170 20.33 -39.67 27.63
C ILE A 170 20.89 -39.86 26.21
N GLU A 171 21.80 -40.82 26.02
CA GLU A 171 22.34 -41.14 24.69
C GLU A 171 21.33 -41.87 23.80
N GLU A 172 20.49 -42.74 24.38
CA GLU A 172 19.40 -43.42 23.68
C GLU A 172 18.30 -42.44 23.22
N THR A 173 17.99 -41.42 24.02
CA THR A 173 16.96 -40.42 23.69
C THR A 173 17.41 -39.39 22.64
N LEU A 174 18.72 -39.15 22.49
CA LEU A 174 19.27 -38.25 21.46
C LEU A 174 19.59 -38.95 20.13
N SER A 175 19.88 -40.26 20.15
CA SER A 175 20.19 -41.06 18.94
C SER A 175 18.96 -41.69 18.27
N GLY A 176 17.83 -41.75 18.98
CA GLY A 176 16.55 -42.28 18.47
C GLY A 176 15.84 -41.34 17.49
N ASN A 177 16.12 -41.48 16.19
CA ASN A 177 15.27 -40.92 15.14
C ASN A 177 13.86 -41.58 15.21
N PRO A 178 12.76 -40.86 15.53
CA PRO A 178 11.46 -41.44 15.86
C PRO A 178 10.69 -42.05 14.66
N ARG A 179 11.37 -42.33 13.54
CA ARG A 179 10.76 -42.79 12.28
C ARG A 179 10.96 -44.27 11.95
N LYS A 180 11.68 -45.04 12.78
CA LYS A 180 11.99 -46.45 12.48
C LYS A 180 11.22 -47.50 13.29
N ARG A 181 10.25 -47.12 14.13
CA ARG A 181 9.45 -48.07 14.93
C ARG A 181 8.07 -48.42 14.36
N ALA A 182 7.81 -48.14 13.08
CA ALA A 182 6.59 -48.61 12.40
C ALA A 182 6.97 -49.57 11.26
N GLY A 183 7.26 -50.82 11.61
CA GLY A 183 7.39 -51.93 10.67
C GLY A 183 6.04 -52.63 10.50
N GLY A 184 5.49 -52.58 9.29
CA GLY A 184 4.36 -53.39 8.82
C GLY A 184 4.49 -53.60 7.31
N PRO A 185 4.14 -54.77 6.76
CA PRO A 185 4.52 -55.17 5.41
C PRO A 185 3.62 -54.55 4.33
N SER A 186 4.26 -54.19 3.22
CA SER A 186 3.69 -54.00 1.86
C SER A 186 2.40 -53.18 1.73
N GLY A 187 2.55 -51.92 1.30
CA GLY A 187 1.49 -51.13 0.70
C GLY A 187 2.09 -50.17 -0.32
N SER A 188 1.94 -50.54 -1.60
CA SER A 188 2.27 -49.71 -2.76
C SER A 188 1.69 -48.29 -2.64
N GLY A 189 2.52 -47.28 -2.89
CA GLY A 189 2.05 -45.91 -3.11
C GLY A 189 2.54 -44.91 -2.07
N LYS A 190 3.82 -44.56 -2.11
CA LYS A 190 4.26 -43.26 -1.63
C LYS A 190 5.28 -42.68 -2.59
N GLU A 191 4.84 -41.64 -3.27
CA GLU A 191 5.63 -40.78 -4.14
C GLU A 191 6.95 -40.43 -3.44
N SER A 192 8.06 -40.78 -4.09
CA SER A 192 9.37 -40.33 -3.64
C SER A 192 9.43 -38.82 -3.90
N GLU A 193 9.23 -38.02 -2.86
CA GLU A 193 9.43 -36.57 -2.78
C GLU A 193 10.86 -36.09 -3.08
N GLY A 194 11.70 -36.90 -3.73
CA GLY A 194 13.07 -36.57 -4.09
C GLY A 194 13.43 -36.77 -5.57
N ARG A 195 12.57 -37.42 -6.37
CA ARG A 195 12.86 -37.64 -7.80
C ARG A 195 12.26 -36.49 -8.61
N LYS A 196 13.12 -35.65 -9.19
CA LYS A 196 12.74 -34.59 -10.14
C LYS A 196 11.80 -35.19 -11.19
N LYS A 197 10.50 -34.90 -11.09
CA LYS A 197 9.49 -35.30 -12.08
C LYS A 197 10.00 -34.94 -13.48
N SER A 198 10.02 -35.89 -14.40
CA SER A 198 10.44 -35.64 -15.79
C SER A 198 9.62 -34.50 -16.39
N ARG A 199 10.17 -33.78 -17.38
CA ARG A 199 9.48 -32.65 -18.02
C ARG A 199 8.08 -33.04 -18.53
N THR A 200 7.95 -34.27 -19.01
CA THR A 200 6.67 -34.88 -19.45
C THR A 200 5.70 -35.13 -18.30
N GLY A 201 6.18 -35.56 -17.13
CA GLY A 201 5.34 -35.73 -15.93
C GLY A 201 4.82 -34.40 -15.38
N ARG A 202 5.66 -33.35 -15.37
CA ARG A 202 5.23 -31.99 -14.98
C ARG A 202 4.23 -31.39 -15.95
N GLU A 203 4.40 -31.62 -17.25
CA GLU A 203 3.47 -31.14 -18.28
C GLU A 203 2.11 -31.84 -18.23
N ARG A 204 2.03 -33.09 -17.73
CA ARG A 204 0.75 -33.77 -17.48
C ARG A 204 0.05 -33.29 -16.21
N GLN A 205 0.80 -32.96 -15.16
CA GLN A 205 0.24 -32.54 -13.87
C GLN A 205 -0.17 -31.06 -13.85
N PHE A 206 0.57 -30.19 -14.54
CA PHE A 206 0.36 -28.73 -14.52
C PHE A 206 0.12 -28.12 -15.90
N GLY A 207 0.27 -28.89 -16.97
CA GLY A 207 -0.02 -28.42 -18.32
C GLY A 207 -1.50 -28.59 -18.67
N ARG A 208 -2.03 -27.65 -19.45
CA ARG A 208 -3.36 -27.79 -20.04
C ARG A 208 -3.37 -29.04 -20.94
N PRO A 209 -4.38 -29.93 -20.81
CA PRO A 209 -4.49 -31.07 -21.73
C PRO A 209 -4.68 -30.56 -23.16
N LYS A 210 -4.05 -31.23 -24.13
CA LYS A 210 -4.29 -30.92 -25.54
C LYS A 210 -5.78 -31.15 -25.86
N PRO A 211 -6.46 -30.22 -26.54
CA PRO A 211 -7.81 -30.47 -27.02
C PRO A 211 -7.81 -31.65 -28.01
N LYS A 212 -8.85 -32.50 -27.94
CA LYS A 212 -9.00 -33.66 -28.83
C LYS A 212 -8.97 -33.20 -30.29
N GLY A 213 -8.17 -33.86 -31.13
CA GLY A 213 -8.04 -33.58 -32.56
C GLY A 213 -6.84 -32.73 -32.98
N VAL A 214 -6.06 -32.17 -32.03
CA VAL A 214 -4.88 -31.35 -32.36
C VAL A 214 -3.58 -32.17 -32.26
N THR A 215 -2.98 -32.50 -33.40
CA THR A 215 -1.68 -33.18 -33.50
C THR A 215 -0.55 -32.17 -33.72
N GLY A 216 0.66 -32.49 -33.23
CA GLY A 216 1.86 -31.65 -33.41
C GLY A 216 2.36 -30.89 -32.17
N ARG A 217 3.61 -30.42 -32.26
CA ARG A 217 4.34 -29.74 -31.17
C ARG A 217 3.99 -28.25 -31.02
N ARG A 218 3.31 -27.66 -32.02
CA ARG A 218 3.02 -26.22 -32.14
C ARG A 218 1.65 -25.78 -31.63
N TRP A 219 0.89 -26.66 -30.97
CA TRP A 219 -0.46 -26.35 -30.47
C TRP A 219 -0.52 -25.24 -29.40
N LYS A 220 0.63 -24.79 -28.88
CA LYS A 220 0.78 -23.67 -27.95
C LYS A 220 1.26 -22.37 -28.63
N GLU A 221 1.41 -22.36 -29.96
CA GLU A 221 1.79 -21.16 -30.71
C GLU A 221 0.54 -20.34 -31.07
N ASN A 222 0.62 -19.02 -30.93
CA ASN A 222 -0.45 -18.11 -31.33
C ASN A 222 -0.62 -18.12 -32.86
N THR A 223 -1.80 -18.47 -33.34
CA THR A 223 -2.15 -18.39 -34.76
C THR A 223 -2.76 -17.02 -35.07
N LYS A 224 -2.68 -16.56 -36.33
CA LYS A 224 -3.27 -15.28 -36.76
C LYS A 224 -4.78 -15.17 -36.43
N SER A 225 -5.46 -16.30 -36.30
CA SER A 225 -6.87 -16.40 -35.87
C SER A 225 -7.10 -16.14 -34.37
N SER A 226 -6.11 -16.37 -33.49
CA SER A 226 -6.26 -16.14 -32.05
C SER A 226 -5.94 -14.69 -31.63
N ALA A 227 -5.48 -13.85 -32.54
CA ALA A 227 -5.25 -12.42 -32.30
C ALA A 227 -6.52 -11.55 -32.40
N GLY A 228 -7.64 -12.12 -32.89
CA GLY A 228 -8.90 -11.39 -33.14
C GLY A 228 -10.11 -11.86 -32.35
N SER A 229 -10.01 -12.92 -31.53
CA SER A 229 -11.14 -13.43 -30.75
C SER A 229 -11.07 -12.90 -29.31
N PHE A 230 -11.82 -11.83 -29.04
CA PHE A 230 -12.12 -11.35 -27.69
C PHE A 230 -13.43 -11.98 -27.21
N GLU A 231 -13.49 -13.32 -27.18
CA GLU A 231 -14.74 -14.04 -26.85
C GLU A 231 -14.60 -14.92 -25.59
N GLY A 232 -13.43 -14.88 -24.95
CA GLY A 232 -13.12 -15.67 -23.75
C GLY A 232 -12.76 -14.86 -22.51
N MET A 233 -12.78 -13.53 -22.55
CA MET A 233 -12.56 -12.70 -21.36
C MET A 233 -13.91 -12.56 -20.63
N GLY A 234 -14.27 -13.62 -19.89
CA GLY A 234 -15.44 -13.63 -19.02
C GLY A 234 -15.32 -12.57 -17.93
N GLY A 235 -15.91 -11.42 -18.18
CA GLY A 235 -16.32 -10.42 -17.20
C GLY A 235 -17.72 -9.94 -17.59
N LYS A 236 -18.70 -10.23 -16.74
CA LYS A 236 -20.07 -9.72 -16.84
C LYS A 236 -20.05 -8.21 -17.16
N GLY A 237 -20.76 -7.80 -18.20
CA GLY A 237 -20.97 -6.40 -18.53
C GLY A 237 -21.91 -6.29 -19.71
N ASP A 238 -23.18 -6.10 -19.40
CA ASP A 238 -24.27 -5.93 -20.36
C ASP A 238 -23.96 -4.84 -21.39
N GLY A 239 -24.29 -5.14 -22.64
CA GLY A 239 -24.06 -4.27 -23.77
C GLY A 239 -24.81 -2.96 -23.70
N ARG A 240 -24.20 -1.92 -24.28
CA ARG A 240 -24.84 -0.82 -25.02
C ARG A 240 -23.75 0.15 -25.48
N ILE A 241 -23.16 -0.08 -26.66
CA ILE A 241 -22.72 1.01 -27.53
C ILE A 241 -23.07 0.62 -28.97
N SER A 242 -24.33 0.88 -29.31
CA SER A 242 -24.84 0.89 -30.67
C SER A 242 -24.75 2.31 -31.21
N SER A 243 -24.27 2.41 -32.46
CA SER A 243 -24.65 3.38 -33.49
C SER A 243 -24.35 4.87 -33.27
N GLY A 244 -23.50 5.42 -34.16
CA GLY A 244 -23.78 6.76 -34.71
C GLY A 244 -22.58 7.64 -35.05
N THR A 245 -21.79 7.29 -36.07
CA THR A 245 -20.95 8.28 -36.76
C THR A 245 -20.95 8.05 -38.25
N GLY A 246 -21.99 8.58 -38.91
CA GLY A 246 -21.99 8.83 -40.34
C GLY A 246 -21.90 10.34 -40.57
N ARG A 247 -20.82 10.82 -41.20
CA ARG A 247 -20.82 11.97 -42.11
C ARG A 247 -19.49 12.09 -42.86
N ASN A 248 -19.62 12.03 -44.18
CA ASN A 248 -18.68 12.34 -45.25
C ASN A 248 -17.76 13.55 -45.01
N ARG A 249 -16.50 13.40 -45.46
CA ARG A 249 -15.58 14.36 -46.12
C ARG A 249 -14.23 13.62 -46.25
N GLY A 250 -13.51 13.48 -47.35
CA GLY A 250 -13.59 13.90 -48.75
C GLY A 250 -12.40 13.26 -49.47
N ARG A 251 -12.52 13.02 -50.78
CA ARG A 251 -11.57 12.31 -51.64
C ARG A 251 -10.29 13.12 -51.91
N GLY A 252 -9.16 12.44 -52.07
CA GLY A 252 -7.94 12.94 -52.74
C GLY A 252 -7.03 11.78 -53.16
N ARG A 253 -6.66 11.73 -54.44
CA ARG A 253 -6.02 10.61 -55.17
C ARG A 253 -4.54 10.90 -55.46
N GLY A 254 -3.75 9.85 -55.71
CA GLY A 254 -2.47 9.86 -56.45
C GLY A 254 -1.49 8.81 -55.90
N ALA A 255 -1.30 7.59 -56.43
CA ALA A 255 -0.89 7.09 -57.74
C ALA A 255 0.64 7.07 -57.98
N GLY A 256 1.16 5.86 -58.27
CA GLY A 256 2.48 5.57 -58.89
C GLY A 256 3.63 5.37 -57.89
N GLY A 257 4.54 4.40 -57.99
CA GLY A 257 4.83 3.35 -58.97
C GLY A 257 6.20 2.74 -58.64
N SER A 258 6.33 1.41 -58.83
CA SER A 258 7.54 0.61 -59.10
C SER A 258 8.95 1.25 -58.97
N SER A 259 9.86 0.62 -58.21
CA SER A 259 11.03 -0.10 -58.79
C SER A 259 11.99 -0.74 -57.76
N LYS A 260 12.20 -2.06 -57.95
CA LYS A 260 13.44 -2.87 -57.88
C LYS A 260 14.71 -2.38 -57.14
N ARG A 261 15.17 -3.30 -56.26
CA ARG A 261 16.52 -3.94 -56.16
C ARG A 261 17.78 -3.07 -56.08
N GLY A 262 18.61 -3.36 -55.07
CA GLY A 262 20.04 -3.10 -55.13
C GLY A 262 20.78 -3.33 -53.82
N SER A 263 21.29 -4.55 -53.60
CA SER A 263 22.25 -4.87 -52.53
C SER A 263 23.63 -4.28 -52.86
N HIS A 264 24.19 -3.45 -52.00
CA HIS A 264 25.62 -3.13 -52.02
C HIS A 264 26.28 -3.39 -50.67
N ARG A 265 27.01 -4.50 -50.66
CA ARG A 265 28.08 -4.85 -49.72
C ARG A 265 29.38 -4.41 -50.41
N SER A 266 30.05 -3.37 -49.93
CA SER A 266 31.42 -3.05 -50.35
C SER A 266 32.41 -3.63 -49.35
N LYS A 267 33.43 -4.30 -49.89
CA LYS A 267 34.65 -4.70 -49.19
C LYS A 267 35.63 -3.52 -49.16
N ARG A 268 36.43 -3.54 -48.10
CA ARG A 268 37.68 -2.84 -47.80
C ARG A 268 38.57 -2.45 -48.99
N SER A 269 39.23 -1.30 -48.83
CA SER A 269 40.69 -1.16 -48.85
C SER A 269 41.12 -0.57 -47.51
#